data_AF-A0A952FV03-F1
#
_entry.id   AF-A0A952FV03-F1
#
_cell.length_a   1.000
_cell.length_b   1.000
_cell.length_c   1.000
_cell.angle_alpha   90.00
_cell.angle_beta   90.00
_cell.angle_gamma   90.00
#
_symmetry.space_group_name_H-M   'P 1'
#
loop_
_entity.id
_entity.type
_entity.pdbx_description
1 polymer ?
#
loop_
_entity_poly.entity_id
_entity_poly.type
_entity_poly.pdbx_seq_one_letter_code
_entity_poly.pdbx_strand_id
1 'polypeptide(L)'
;DNSYWRGRIWPPLNWMVWHGLRRNGFEAEAAKLAEDSLRLFARAWDERRLCPENFNAETGEPMDQPDTEGFYSWGALMPALGVAGVMDINPWGGWELVNGGADTTLGPIASPAGAVTVRIADGVLALQQGRRTLLETNLVGRLSQLRFGAGDIAVTLPPDLPDGVWLRFPSLAPDRVLDLRLGDAPAAWRDEGGVTVDVLPARAAGATLRVFLAA
;
A
#
# COMPACT_ATOMS: atom_id res chain seq x y z
N ASP A 1 24.47 23.97 -12.74
CA ASP A 1 23.62 22.85 -12.29
C ASP A 1 22.41 22.72 -13.22
N ASN A 2 21.50 21.78 -12.99
CA ASN A 2 20.35 21.49 -13.87
C ASN A 2 20.71 20.98 -15.29
N SER A 3 21.65 20.04 -15.40
CA SER A 3 22.04 19.43 -16.67
C SER A 3 22.06 17.91 -16.53
N TYR A 4 21.18 17.22 -17.25
CA TYR A 4 21.06 15.76 -17.24
C TYR A 4 21.15 15.17 -15.81
N TRP A 5 22.16 14.36 -15.50
CA TRP A 5 22.36 13.77 -14.17
C TRP A 5 22.79 14.76 -13.07
N ARG A 6 23.25 15.96 -13.44
CA ARG A 6 23.72 16.98 -12.50
C ARG A 6 22.56 17.90 -12.07
N GLY A 7 21.90 17.52 -10.98
CA GLY A 7 20.96 18.36 -10.25
C GLY A 7 19.51 18.33 -10.76
N ARG A 8 19.09 17.24 -11.42
CA ARG A 8 17.71 17.02 -11.85
C ARG A 8 17.05 15.94 -11.02
N ILE A 9 15.72 15.94 -10.99
CA ILE A 9 14.91 14.89 -10.36
C ILE A 9 14.79 13.74 -11.34
N TRP A 10 15.08 12.53 -10.87
CA TRP A 10 15.06 11.31 -11.66
C TRP A 10 14.05 10.32 -11.07
N PRO A 11 12.99 9.94 -11.80
CA PRO A 11 12.03 8.92 -11.40
C PRO A 11 12.63 7.64 -10.81
N PRO A 12 13.66 7.00 -11.42
CA PRO A 12 14.26 5.80 -10.83
C PRO A 12 14.97 6.06 -9.49
N LEU A 13 15.57 7.24 -9.32
CA LEU A 13 16.21 7.59 -8.04
C LEU A 13 15.16 7.81 -6.95
N ASN A 14 14.07 8.52 -7.25
CA ASN A 14 12.96 8.70 -6.31
C ASN A 14 12.37 7.35 -5.88
N TRP A 15 12.17 6.42 -6.82
CA TRP A 15 11.69 5.07 -6.53
C TRP A 15 12.60 4.30 -5.56
N MET A 16 13.91 4.28 -5.82
CA MET A 16 14.86 3.60 -4.94
C MET A 16 14.97 4.27 -3.57
N VAL A 17 15.01 5.61 -3.52
CA VAL A 17 15.06 6.37 -2.27
C VAL A 17 13.80 6.14 -1.44
N TRP A 18 12.63 6.10 -2.05
CA TRP A 18 11.37 5.82 -1.37
C TRP A 18 11.39 4.48 -0.63
N HIS A 19 11.79 3.40 -1.31
CA HIS A 19 11.95 2.09 -0.66
C HIS A 19 13.04 2.12 0.43
N GLY A 20 14.13 2.85 0.19
CA GLY A 20 15.20 3.04 1.17
C GLY A 20 14.71 3.71 2.44
N LEU A 21 13.94 4.79 2.33
CA LEU A 21 13.36 5.53 3.46
C LEU A 21 12.44 4.61 4.28
N ARG A 22 11.51 3.94 3.61
CA ARG A 22 10.57 2.99 4.25
C ARG A 22 11.30 1.89 5.01
N ARG A 23 12.31 1.28 4.40
CA ARG A 23 13.09 0.21 5.03
C ARG A 23 13.84 0.67 6.29
N ASN A 24 14.09 1.97 6.43
CA ASN A 24 14.77 2.55 7.59
C ASN A 24 13.81 3.28 8.56
N GLY A 25 12.49 3.10 8.40
CA GLY A 25 11.48 3.68 9.30
C GLY A 25 11.15 5.15 9.06
N PHE A 26 11.65 5.75 7.97
CA PHE A 26 11.36 7.14 7.58
C PHE A 26 10.05 7.22 6.78
N GLU A 27 8.94 6.79 7.39
CA GLU A 27 7.64 6.68 6.71
C GLU A 27 7.08 8.06 6.33
N ALA A 28 7.30 9.10 7.14
CA ALA A 28 6.82 10.45 6.85
C ALA A 28 7.52 11.06 5.63
N GLU A 29 8.85 10.89 5.55
CA GLU A 29 9.67 11.32 4.42
C GLU A 29 9.33 10.52 3.16
N ALA A 30 9.10 9.21 3.28
CA ALA A 30 8.67 8.37 2.17
C ALA A 30 7.29 8.79 1.65
N ALA A 31 6.32 9.05 2.54
CA ALA A 31 5.00 9.54 2.16
C ALA A 31 5.08 10.87 1.42
N LYS A 32 5.88 11.81 1.95
CA LYS A 32 6.13 13.11 1.30
C LYS A 32 6.75 12.95 -0.08
N LEU A 33 7.78 12.10 -0.23
CA LEU A 33 8.43 11.87 -1.52
C LEU A 33 7.47 11.28 -2.55
N ALA A 34 6.60 10.35 -2.15
CA ALA A 34 5.59 9.76 -3.03
C ALA A 34 4.54 10.80 -3.47
N GLU A 35 4.02 11.59 -2.53
CA GLU A 35 3.04 12.65 -2.82
C GLU A 35 3.63 13.71 -3.75
N ASP A 36 4.84 14.19 -3.45
CA ASP A 36 5.52 15.19 -4.28
C ASP A 36 5.82 14.64 -5.68
N SER A 37 6.22 13.37 -5.79
CA SER A 37 6.49 12.72 -7.07
C SER A 37 5.22 12.54 -7.92
N LEU A 38 4.13 12.10 -7.30
CA LEU A 38 2.83 11.96 -7.96
C LEU A 38 2.33 13.33 -8.44
N ARG A 39 2.39 14.36 -7.59
CA ARG A 39 1.95 15.72 -7.93
C ARG A 39 2.75 16.31 -9.08
N LEU A 40 4.06 16.09 -9.08
CA LEU A 40 4.95 16.56 -10.16
C LEU A 40 4.61 15.89 -11.49
N PHE A 41 4.39 14.57 -11.49
CA PHE A 41 3.96 13.85 -12.68
C PHE A 41 2.57 14.27 -13.15
N ALA A 42 1.61 14.40 -12.22
CA ALA A 42 0.23 14.79 -12.54
C ALA A 42 0.18 16.15 -13.25
N ARG A 43 0.96 17.14 -12.78
CA ARG A 43 1.09 18.44 -13.47
C ARG A 43 1.52 18.27 -14.93
N ALA A 44 2.62 17.54 -15.17
CA ALA A 44 3.13 17.32 -16.53
C ALA A 44 2.14 16.53 -17.42
N TRP A 45 1.46 15.55 -16.83
CA TRP A 45 0.47 14.72 -17.52
C TRP A 45 -0.81 15.49 -17.86
N ASP A 46 -1.33 16.30 -16.94
CA ASP A 46 -2.60 17.00 -17.13
C ASP A 46 -2.48 18.19 -18.07
N GLU A 47 -1.37 18.92 -17.99
CA GLU A 47 -1.12 20.08 -18.85
C GLU A 47 -0.70 19.67 -20.27
N ARG A 48 0.15 18.63 -20.39
CA ARG A 48 0.89 18.35 -21.63
C ARG A 48 0.92 16.88 -22.03
N ARG A 49 0.30 15.98 -21.26
CA ARG A 49 0.27 14.52 -21.50
C ARG A 49 1.67 13.91 -21.62
N LEU A 50 2.60 14.39 -20.80
CA LEU A 50 3.98 13.92 -20.79
C LEU A 50 4.20 12.81 -19.76
N CYS A 51 5.16 11.93 -20.07
CA CYS A 51 5.77 11.00 -19.14
C CYS A 51 7.28 11.30 -19.10
N PRO A 52 7.71 12.41 -18.46
CA PRO A 52 9.06 12.92 -18.61
C PRO A 52 10.13 11.98 -18.07
N GLU A 53 11.28 11.96 -18.74
CA GLU A 53 12.46 11.23 -18.31
C GLU A 53 13.01 11.75 -16.98
N ASN A 54 13.02 13.06 -16.79
CA ASN A 54 13.52 13.76 -15.63
C ASN A 54 12.85 15.14 -15.51
N PHE A 55 13.06 15.82 -14.38
CA PHE A 55 12.48 17.14 -14.12
C PHE A 55 13.53 18.09 -13.56
N ASN A 56 13.37 19.38 -13.82
CA ASN A 56 14.14 20.41 -13.13
C ASN A 56 13.93 20.31 -11.60
N ALA A 57 15.00 20.31 -10.81
CA ALA A 57 14.90 20.13 -9.36
C ALA A 57 14.36 21.35 -8.59
N GLU A 58 14.43 22.55 -9.17
CA GLU A 58 13.98 23.79 -8.55
C GLU A 58 12.54 24.14 -8.97
N THR A 59 12.22 23.98 -10.25
CA THR A 59 10.92 24.40 -10.82
C THR A 59 9.96 23.24 -11.06
N GLY A 60 10.47 22.01 -11.10
CA GLY A 60 9.72 20.84 -11.54
C GLY A 60 9.34 20.86 -13.02
N GLU A 61 9.82 21.82 -13.82
CA GLU A 61 9.50 21.86 -15.25
C GLU A 61 10.16 20.68 -15.98
N PRO A 62 9.39 19.88 -16.74
CA PRO A 62 9.95 18.93 -17.69
C PRO A 62 10.26 19.64 -19.02
N MET A 63 11.12 19.04 -19.86
CA MET A 63 11.43 19.58 -21.20
C MET A 63 12.07 20.98 -21.22
N ASP A 64 12.63 21.46 -20.09
CA ASP A 64 13.42 22.69 -20.01
C ASP A 64 14.87 22.50 -20.49
N GLN A 65 15.23 21.28 -20.88
CA GLN A 65 16.52 20.91 -21.48
C GLN A 65 16.32 20.10 -22.76
N PRO A 66 17.18 20.26 -23.78
CA PRO A 66 17.03 19.60 -25.08
C PRO A 66 17.28 18.08 -25.04
N ASP A 67 17.90 17.58 -23.98
CA ASP A 67 18.26 16.17 -23.78
C ASP A 67 17.23 15.41 -22.93
N THR A 68 16.10 16.02 -22.57
CA THR A 68 15.02 15.36 -21.83
C THR A 68 14.03 14.72 -22.79
N GLU A 69 13.81 13.42 -22.67
CA GLU A 69 12.72 12.74 -23.39
C GLU A 69 11.36 13.00 -22.69
N GLY A 70 10.36 13.43 -23.46
CA GLY A 70 9.03 13.78 -22.97
C GLY A 70 8.13 12.57 -22.70
N PHE A 71 8.48 11.42 -23.26
CA PHE A 71 7.76 10.17 -23.05
C PHE A 71 8.71 8.98 -22.83
N TYR A 72 9.26 8.88 -21.63
CA TYR A 72 10.21 7.85 -21.24
C TYR A 72 9.62 6.86 -20.24
N SER A 73 9.93 5.57 -20.40
CA SER A 73 9.27 4.48 -19.68
C SER A 73 9.41 4.57 -18.16
N TRP A 74 10.59 4.93 -17.64
CA TRP A 74 10.77 5.08 -16.18
C TRP A 74 10.04 6.29 -15.61
N GLY A 75 9.54 7.23 -16.43
CA GLY A 75 8.75 8.36 -15.96
C GLY A 75 7.51 7.89 -15.18
N ALA A 76 6.99 6.72 -15.56
CA ALA A 76 5.89 6.03 -14.90
C ALA A 76 6.20 5.61 -13.45
N LEU A 77 7.46 5.62 -13.00
CA LEU A 77 7.81 5.37 -11.61
C LEU A 77 7.32 6.47 -10.67
N MET A 78 7.14 7.71 -11.16
CA MET A 78 6.61 8.82 -10.36
C MET A 78 5.17 8.57 -9.91
N PRO A 79 4.19 8.28 -10.80
CA PRO A 79 2.84 7.94 -10.37
C PRO A 79 2.78 6.55 -9.72
N ALA A 80 3.70 5.63 -10.06
CA ALA A 80 3.78 4.34 -9.37
C ALA A 80 4.06 4.50 -7.87
N LEU A 81 4.80 5.53 -7.43
CA LEU A 81 4.97 5.84 -6.00
C LEU A 81 3.63 6.17 -5.32
N GLY A 82 2.74 6.89 -6.00
CA GLY A 82 1.39 7.16 -5.52
C GLY A 82 0.57 5.87 -5.35
N VAL A 83 0.67 4.96 -6.34
CA VAL A 83 0.04 3.63 -6.28
C VAL A 83 0.61 2.80 -5.12
N ALA A 84 1.93 2.72 -5.01
CA ALA A 84 2.66 1.98 -3.96
C ALA A 84 2.43 2.57 -2.55
N GLY A 85 2.06 3.85 -2.47
CA GLY A 85 1.60 4.49 -1.25
C GLY A 85 0.29 3.92 -0.71
N VAL A 86 -0.53 3.28 -1.56
CA VAL A 86 -1.81 2.65 -1.18
C VAL A 86 -1.71 1.12 -1.16
N MET A 87 -1.12 0.53 -2.21
CA MET A 87 -0.89 -0.92 -2.32
C MET A 87 0.42 -1.18 -3.04
N ASP A 88 1.27 -2.02 -2.46
CA ASP A 88 2.57 -2.40 -3.04
C ASP A 88 2.83 -3.90 -2.90
N ILE A 89 3.70 -4.43 -3.76
CA ILE A 89 4.22 -5.80 -3.69
C ILE A 89 5.74 -5.71 -3.81
N ASN A 90 6.44 -5.91 -2.69
CA ASN A 90 7.89 -5.71 -2.62
C ASN A 90 8.57 -6.84 -1.80
N PRO A 91 9.89 -7.04 -1.94
CA PRO A 91 10.58 -8.18 -1.33
C PRO A 91 10.74 -8.10 0.20
N TRP A 92 10.37 -6.98 0.84
CA TRP A 92 10.54 -6.78 2.28
C TRP A 92 9.21 -6.89 3.02
N GLY A 93 8.20 -6.15 2.56
CA GLY A 93 6.86 -6.12 3.11
C GLY A 93 5.89 -7.11 2.47
N GLY A 94 6.30 -7.83 1.42
CA GLY A 94 5.40 -8.73 0.69
C GLY A 94 4.31 -7.93 -0.01
N TRP A 95 3.07 -8.42 0.05
CA TRP A 95 1.89 -7.63 -0.35
C TRP A 95 1.48 -6.72 0.80
N GLU A 96 1.36 -5.43 0.53
CA GLU A 96 1.02 -4.39 1.50
C GLU A 96 -0.26 -3.64 1.12
N LEU A 97 -0.97 -3.17 2.14
CA LEU A 97 -2.08 -2.22 2.03
C LEU A 97 -1.88 -1.10 3.04
N VAL A 98 -2.17 0.14 2.64
CA VAL A 98 -2.06 1.31 3.49
C VAL A 98 -3.40 1.99 3.60
N ASN A 99 -3.87 2.14 4.83
CA ASN A 99 -4.98 3.04 5.12
C ASN A 99 -4.43 4.38 5.59
N GLY A 100 -4.44 5.37 4.69
CA GLY A 100 -4.03 6.75 5.01
C GLY A 100 -5.13 7.58 5.67
N GLY A 101 -6.33 7.02 5.89
CA GLY A 101 -7.49 7.71 6.46
C GLY A 101 -8.28 8.58 5.49
N ALA A 102 -7.67 9.03 4.39
CA ALA A 102 -8.35 9.79 3.34
C ALA A 102 -9.08 8.89 2.34
N ASP A 103 -10.23 9.35 1.86
CA ASP A 103 -11.02 8.67 0.83
C ASP A 103 -10.18 8.39 -0.41
N THR A 104 -10.07 7.11 -0.76
CA THR A 104 -9.16 6.63 -1.81
C THR A 104 -9.80 5.45 -2.53
N THR A 105 -9.58 5.35 -3.84
CA THR A 105 -9.91 4.14 -4.61
C THR A 105 -8.75 3.82 -5.54
N LEU A 106 -8.24 2.58 -5.45
CA LEU A 106 -7.19 2.06 -6.31
C LEU A 106 -7.64 0.73 -6.91
N GLY A 107 -7.58 0.63 -8.23
CA GLY A 107 -7.77 -0.61 -8.98
C GLY A 107 -8.94 -0.57 -9.96
N PRO A 108 -9.26 -1.71 -10.60
CA PRO A 108 -8.68 -3.03 -10.34
C PRO A 108 -7.18 -3.11 -10.66
N ILE A 109 -6.39 -3.70 -9.76
CA ILE A 109 -4.95 -3.92 -9.92
C ILE A 109 -4.63 -5.39 -9.66
N ALA A 110 -3.67 -5.95 -10.40
CA ALA A 110 -3.26 -7.34 -10.21
C ALA A 110 -2.58 -7.54 -8.85
N SER A 111 -2.93 -8.62 -8.16
CA SER A 111 -2.30 -9.05 -6.91
C SER A 111 -2.18 -10.57 -6.84
N PRO A 112 -1.51 -11.12 -5.80
CA PRO A 112 -1.45 -12.57 -5.59
C PRO A 112 -2.83 -13.22 -5.40
N ALA A 113 -3.84 -12.45 -4.99
CA ALA A 113 -5.23 -12.90 -4.91
C ALA A 113 -6.03 -12.65 -6.20
N GLY A 114 -5.39 -12.30 -7.33
CA GLY A 114 -6.06 -11.90 -8.57
C GLY A 114 -6.31 -10.39 -8.64
N ALA A 115 -7.19 -9.95 -9.53
CA ALA A 115 -7.51 -8.52 -9.66
C ALA A 115 -8.30 -8.02 -8.43
N VAL A 116 -7.77 -7.00 -7.75
CA VAL A 116 -8.35 -6.43 -6.54
C VAL A 116 -8.57 -4.93 -6.66
N THR A 117 -9.54 -4.41 -5.91
CA THR A 117 -9.76 -2.98 -5.70
C THR A 117 -9.56 -2.68 -4.22
N VAL A 118 -8.78 -1.65 -3.91
CA VAL A 118 -8.63 -1.10 -2.57
C VAL A 118 -9.49 0.15 -2.49
N ARG A 119 -10.36 0.22 -1.50
CA ARG A 119 -11.18 1.41 -1.22
C ARG A 119 -10.97 1.84 0.21
N ILE A 120 -10.77 3.13 0.43
CA ILE A 120 -10.82 3.76 1.74
C ILE A 120 -12.00 4.72 1.71
N ALA A 121 -12.91 4.60 2.67
CA ALA A 121 -14.05 5.49 2.85
C ALA A 121 -14.31 5.69 4.34
N ASP A 122 -14.43 6.95 4.78
CA ASP A 122 -14.68 7.28 6.19
C ASP A 122 -13.66 6.62 7.14
N GLY A 123 -12.39 6.55 6.71
CA GLY A 123 -11.28 5.93 7.45
C GLY A 123 -11.29 4.40 7.48
N VAL A 124 -12.21 3.72 6.79
CA VAL A 124 -12.26 2.26 6.68
C VAL A 124 -11.68 1.80 5.36
N LEU A 125 -10.65 0.96 5.41
CA LEU A 125 -10.07 0.28 4.25
C LEU A 125 -10.85 -1.00 3.96
N ALA A 126 -11.17 -1.23 2.69
CA ALA A 126 -11.75 -2.45 2.14
C ALA A 126 -10.91 -2.96 0.95
N LEU A 127 -10.51 -4.23 1.01
CA LEU A 127 -9.88 -4.96 -0.09
C LEU A 127 -10.92 -5.86 -0.75
N GLN A 128 -11.20 -5.62 -2.03
CA GLN A 128 -12.24 -6.31 -2.78
C GLN A 128 -11.67 -7.10 -3.96
N GLN A 129 -12.19 -8.29 -4.21
CA GLN A 129 -11.92 -9.11 -5.38
C GLN A 129 -13.23 -9.38 -6.12
N GLY A 130 -13.49 -8.61 -7.18
CA GLY A 130 -14.80 -8.59 -7.83
C GLY A 130 -15.89 -8.13 -6.86
N ARG A 131 -16.87 -8.99 -6.56
CA ARG A 131 -17.94 -8.71 -5.58
C ARG A 131 -17.62 -9.16 -4.15
N ARG A 132 -16.51 -9.86 -3.95
CA ARG A 132 -16.12 -10.41 -2.65
C ARG A 132 -15.27 -9.40 -1.91
N THR A 133 -15.62 -9.05 -0.67
CA THR A 133 -14.73 -8.28 0.21
C THR A 133 -13.85 -9.26 0.99
N LEU A 134 -12.55 -9.21 0.73
CA LEU A 134 -11.56 -10.10 1.33
C LEU A 134 -11.17 -9.65 2.75
N LEU A 135 -11.00 -8.34 2.93
CA LEU A 135 -10.59 -7.71 4.19
C LEU A 135 -11.25 -6.34 4.32
N GLU A 136 -11.72 -6.02 5.52
CA GLU A 136 -12.04 -4.66 5.94
C GLU A 136 -11.31 -4.34 7.25
N THR A 137 -10.92 -3.09 7.45
CA THR A 137 -10.33 -2.64 8.71
C THR A 137 -10.45 -1.13 8.90
N ASN A 138 -10.60 -0.70 10.15
CA ASN A 138 -10.42 0.70 10.57
C ASN A 138 -8.97 1.02 10.97
N LEU A 139 -8.04 0.07 10.86
CA LEU A 139 -6.63 0.30 11.14
C LEU A 139 -6.11 1.37 10.20
N VAL A 140 -5.64 2.48 10.76
CA VAL A 140 -4.88 3.52 10.05
C VAL A 140 -3.41 3.16 10.11
N GLY A 141 -2.75 3.07 8.97
CA GLY A 141 -1.37 2.59 8.85
C GLY A 141 -1.22 1.48 7.82
N ARG A 142 -0.07 0.80 7.89
CA ARG A 142 0.35 -0.18 6.89
C ARG A 142 0.17 -1.59 7.41
N LEU A 143 -0.59 -2.38 6.66
CA LEU A 143 -0.61 -3.83 6.75
C LEU A 143 0.43 -4.40 5.79
N SER A 144 1.17 -5.42 6.21
CA SER A 144 2.19 -6.07 5.39
C SER A 144 2.03 -7.59 5.40
N GLN A 145 2.78 -8.26 4.52
CA GLN A 145 2.83 -9.71 4.38
C GLN A 145 1.44 -10.34 4.20
N LEU A 146 0.55 -9.64 3.46
CA LEU A 146 -0.79 -10.14 3.21
C LEU A 146 -0.73 -11.42 2.39
N ARG A 147 -1.47 -12.44 2.85
CA ARG A 147 -1.65 -13.71 2.15
C ARG A 147 -3.11 -14.16 2.25
N PHE A 148 -3.68 -14.52 1.11
CA PHE A 148 -5.00 -15.16 1.03
C PHE A 148 -4.83 -16.50 0.29
N GLY A 149 -4.48 -17.54 1.04
CA GLY A 149 -4.27 -18.89 0.52
C GLY A 149 -5.47 -19.81 0.76
N ALA A 150 -5.40 -21.01 0.20
CA ALA A 150 -6.44 -22.02 0.40
C ALA A 150 -6.47 -22.55 1.85
N GLY A 151 -5.29 -22.74 2.45
CA GLY A 151 -5.13 -23.29 3.81
C GLY A 151 -4.90 -22.24 4.90
N ASP A 152 -4.62 -20.99 4.56
CA ASP A 152 -4.51 -19.92 5.55
C ASP A 152 -4.66 -18.51 4.98
N ILE A 153 -5.03 -17.58 5.85
CA ILE A 153 -4.95 -16.13 5.62
C ILE A 153 -3.95 -15.56 6.62
N ALA A 154 -3.08 -14.65 6.18
CA ALA A 154 -2.13 -13.98 7.05
C ALA A 154 -2.05 -12.47 6.77
N VAL A 155 -1.89 -11.68 7.83
CA VAL A 155 -1.66 -10.23 7.77
C VAL A 155 -0.73 -9.84 8.91
N THR A 156 0.36 -9.13 8.62
CA THR A 156 1.24 -8.52 9.62
C THR A 156 0.80 -7.11 9.94
N LEU A 157 0.63 -6.83 11.24
CA LEU A 157 0.17 -5.55 11.76
C LEU A 157 1.35 -4.57 11.94
N PRO A 158 1.11 -3.25 11.91
CA PRO A 158 2.13 -2.25 12.21
C PRO A 158 2.62 -2.37 13.68
N PRO A 159 3.81 -1.84 14.00
CA PRO A 159 4.36 -1.83 15.35
C PRO A 159 3.55 -0.97 16.33
N ASP A 160 2.83 0.03 15.83
CA ASP A 160 1.96 0.87 16.65
C ASP A 160 0.51 0.63 16.26
N LEU A 161 -0.32 0.28 17.24
CA LEU A 161 -1.73 -0.03 17.03
C LEU A 161 -2.59 0.80 17.98
N PRO A 162 -3.49 1.64 17.46
CA PRO A 162 -4.45 2.34 18.29
C PRO A 162 -5.47 1.36 18.89
N ASP A 163 -6.11 1.79 19.98
CA ASP A 163 -7.20 1.02 20.60
C ASP A 163 -8.42 0.96 19.66
N GLY A 164 -9.17 -0.15 19.75
CA GLY A 164 -10.40 -0.32 18.98
C GLY A 164 -10.19 -0.64 17.50
N VAL A 165 -8.99 -1.07 17.12
CA VAL A 165 -8.72 -1.63 15.80
C VAL A 165 -9.46 -2.96 15.63
N TRP A 166 -10.02 -3.19 14.45
CA TRP A 166 -10.59 -4.47 14.06
C TRP A 166 -10.15 -4.86 12.65
N LEU A 167 -10.07 -6.17 12.41
CA LEU A 167 -9.93 -6.75 11.07
C LEU A 167 -11.13 -7.67 10.82
N ARG A 168 -11.80 -7.46 9.68
CA ARG A 168 -12.93 -8.29 9.24
C ARG A 168 -12.57 -9.00 7.95
N PHE A 169 -12.99 -10.25 7.84
CA PHE A 169 -12.89 -11.05 6.64
C PHE A 169 -14.30 -11.46 6.18
N PRO A 170 -15.06 -10.55 5.55
CA PRO A 170 -16.48 -10.79 5.26
C PRO A 170 -16.73 -12.00 4.34
N SER A 171 -15.79 -12.29 3.43
CA SER A 171 -15.90 -13.44 2.51
C SER A 171 -15.38 -14.75 3.10
N LEU A 172 -14.90 -14.77 4.35
CA LEU A 172 -14.44 -15.98 5.02
C LEU A 172 -15.59 -16.63 5.78
N ALA A 173 -15.98 -17.83 5.35
CA ALA A 173 -16.99 -18.63 6.03
C ALA A 173 -16.47 -19.08 7.42
N PRO A 174 -17.20 -18.80 8.53
CA PRO A 174 -16.78 -19.12 9.89
C PRO A 174 -16.47 -20.60 10.13
N ASP A 175 -17.19 -21.51 9.49
CA ASP A 175 -17.04 -22.97 9.58
C ASP A 175 -15.72 -23.48 8.98
N ARG A 176 -15.05 -22.68 8.15
CA ARG A 176 -13.72 -23.00 7.62
C ARG A 176 -12.59 -22.67 8.60
N VAL A 177 -12.83 -21.90 9.66
CA VAL A 177 -11.78 -21.50 10.60
C VAL A 177 -11.43 -22.66 11.54
N LEU A 178 -10.19 -23.14 11.45
CA LEU A 178 -9.66 -24.19 12.35
C LEU A 178 -9.00 -23.60 13.59
N ASP A 179 -8.22 -22.54 13.41
CA ASP A 179 -7.49 -21.85 14.47
C ASP A 179 -7.21 -20.40 14.01
N LEU A 180 -7.09 -19.48 14.97
CA LEU A 180 -6.79 -18.09 14.70
C LEU A 180 -5.80 -17.59 15.74
N ARG A 181 -4.65 -17.11 15.27
CA ARG A 181 -3.53 -16.71 16.11
C ARG A 181 -3.03 -15.32 15.78
N LEU A 182 -2.55 -14.65 16.81
CA LEU A 182 -1.85 -13.38 16.72
C LEU A 182 -0.45 -13.59 17.31
N GLY A 183 0.56 -13.65 16.42
CA GLY A 183 1.85 -14.23 16.78
C GLY A 183 1.68 -15.69 17.20
N ASP A 184 2.19 -16.04 18.38
CA ASP A 184 2.06 -17.39 18.93
C ASP A 184 0.81 -17.59 19.82
N ALA A 185 0.10 -16.51 20.14
CA ALA A 185 -1.06 -16.55 21.02
C ALA A 185 -2.36 -16.83 20.24
N PRO A 186 -3.30 -17.61 20.80
CA PRO A 186 -4.66 -17.67 20.28
C PRO A 186 -5.30 -16.28 20.30
N ALA A 187 -6.07 -15.96 19.28
CA ALA A 187 -6.84 -14.71 19.21
C ALA A 187 -8.34 -15.00 19.08
N ALA A 188 -9.11 -14.24 19.84
CA ALA A 188 -10.57 -14.33 19.82
C ALA A 188 -11.13 -13.71 18.54
N TRP A 189 -12.24 -14.26 18.06
CA TRP A 189 -12.96 -13.76 16.91
C TRP A 189 -14.46 -14.01 17.06
N ARG A 190 -15.26 -13.32 16.25
CA ARG A 190 -16.74 -13.38 16.26
C ARG A 190 -17.25 -13.62 14.85
N ASP A 191 -18.38 -14.33 14.75
CA ASP A 191 -19.14 -14.44 13.51
C ASP A 191 -20.13 -13.27 13.41
N GLU A 192 -19.87 -12.36 12.46
CA GLU A 192 -20.73 -11.22 12.15
C GLU A 192 -21.00 -11.15 10.64
N GLY A 193 -21.36 -12.30 10.05
CA GLY A 193 -21.49 -12.43 8.58
C GLY A 193 -20.13 -12.65 7.91
N GLY A 194 -19.22 -13.31 8.63
CA GLY A 194 -17.81 -13.45 8.32
C GLY A 194 -16.98 -13.47 9.60
N VAL A 195 -15.66 -13.50 9.48
CA VAL A 195 -14.76 -13.54 10.65
C VAL A 195 -14.36 -12.13 11.05
N THR A 196 -14.71 -11.69 12.25
CA THR A 196 -14.29 -10.42 12.85
C THR A 196 -13.30 -10.65 13.99
N VAL A 197 -12.14 -9.99 13.94
CA VAL A 197 -11.10 -10.00 14.99
C VAL A 197 -10.99 -8.60 15.58
N ASP A 198 -11.28 -8.45 16.88
CA ASP A 198 -11.03 -7.22 17.63
C ASP A 198 -9.60 -7.22 18.15
N VAL A 199 -8.85 -6.16 17.87
CA VAL A 199 -7.47 -6.01 18.33
C VAL A 199 -7.47 -5.07 19.54
N LEU A 200 -7.31 -5.65 20.74
CA LEU A 200 -7.22 -4.94 22.02
C LEU A 200 -5.89 -5.36 22.71
N PRO A 201 -5.07 -4.44 23.26
CA PRO A 201 -4.06 -3.62 22.59
C PRO A 201 -2.59 -4.00 22.94
N ALA A 202 -1.61 -3.27 22.37
CA ALA A 202 -0.13 -3.35 22.51
C ALA A 202 0.57 -4.69 22.18
N ARG A 203 0.03 -5.86 22.57
CA ARG A 203 0.64 -7.17 22.30
C ARG A 203 0.61 -7.59 20.82
N ALA A 204 -0.21 -6.89 20.03
CA ALA A 204 -0.40 -7.11 18.60
C ALA A 204 0.61 -6.36 17.71
N ALA A 205 1.36 -5.42 18.30
CA ALA A 205 2.36 -4.60 17.64
C ALA A 205 3.38 -5.44 16.86
N GLY A 206 3.42 -5.29 15.54
CA GLY A 206 4.34 -6.04 14.68
C GLY A 206 4.03 -7.55 14.59
N ALA A 207 2.97 -8.03 15.24
CA ALA A 207 2.58 -9.42 15.21
C ALA A 207 1.88 -9.77 13.90
N THR A 208 1.93 -11.04 13.53
CA THR A 208 1.18 -11.57 12.38
C THR A 208 -0.10 -12.22 12.88
N LEU A 209 -1.23 -11.72 12.40
CA LEU A 209 -2.50 -12.41 12.47
C LEU A 209 -2.50 -13.53 11.42
N ARG A 210 -2.78 -14.77 11.84
CA ARG A 210 -2.92 -15.92 10.96
C ARG A 210 -4.21 -16.66 11.26
N VAL A 211 -5.01 -16.89 10.22
CA VAL A 211 -6.24 -17.70 10.25
C VAL A 211 -5.95 -18.99 9.52
N PHE A 212 -5.99 -20.12 10.23
CA PHE A 212 -5.80 -21.45 9.64
C PHE A 212 -7.15 -21.97 9.15
N LEU A 213 -7.17 -22.46 7.90
CA LEU A 213 -8.39 -22.82 7.20
C LEU A 213 -8.46 -24.31 6.91
N ALA A 214 -9.66 -24.87 7.03
CA ALA A 214 -9.99 -26.17 6.47
C ALA A 214 -9.90 -26.09 4.93
N ALA A 215 -9.36 -27.16 4.33
CA ALA A 215 -9.24 -27.32 2.89
C ALA A 215 -10.61 -27.30 2.20
#